data_AF-A0A7W8T000-F1
#
_entry.id   AF-A0A7W8T000-F1
#
_cell.length_a   1.000
_cell.length_b   1.000
_cell.length_c   1.000
_cell.angle_alpha   90.00
_cell.angle_beta   90.00
_cell.angle_gamma   90.00
#
_symmetry.space_group_name_H-M   'P 1'
#
loop_
_entity.id
_entity.type
_entity.pdbx_description
1 polymer ?
#
loop_
_entity_poly.entity_id
_entity_poly.type
_entity_poly.pdbx_seq_one_letter_code
_entity_poly.pdbx_strand_id
1 'polypeptide(L)' 'MTCAGPIVSLDIEDDGLGVALDRSQGTDSFGLLGIRERVRQLRGNVSFTSSPGHGFRISIQIPADALA' A
#
# COMPACT_ATOMS: atom_id res chain seq x y z
N MET A 1 8.85 -8.15 25.74
CA MET A 1 9.41 -8.07 24.38
C MET A 1 8.73 -9.15 23.55
N THR A 2 7.99 -8.78 22.52
CA THR A 2 7.44 -9.72 21.53
C THR A 2 8.31 -9.65 20.28
N CYS A 3 8.75 -10.80 19.78
CA CYS A 3 9.40 -10.88 18.48
C CYS A 3 8.32 -10.71 17.41
N ALA A 4 8.52 -9.83 16.43
CA ALA A 4 7.63 -9.74 15.29
C ALA A 4 7.73 -11.03 14.46
N GLY A 5 6.60 -11.59 14.04
CA GLY A 5 6.54 -12.75 13.15
C GLY A 5 7.03 -12.42 11.73
N PRO A 6 7.13 -13.42 10.85
CA PRO A 6 7.51 -13.20 9.45
C PRO A 6 6.52 -12.25 8.74
N ILE A 7 7.05 -11.39 7.88
CA ILE A 7 6.29 -10.41 7.08
C ILE A 7 6.40 -10.79 5.61
N VAL A 8 5.29 -10.70 4.86
CA VAL A 8 5.27 -10.72 3.40
C VAL A 8 5.23 -9.28 2.90
N SER A 9 6.11 -8.95 1.95
CA SER A 9 6.17 -7.63 1.32
C SER A 9 5.80 -7.73 -0.16
N LEU A 10 5.07 -6.73 -0.66
CA LEU A 10 4.70 -6.59 -2.07
C LEU A 10 4.94 -5.14 -2.49
N ASP A 11 5.77 -4.96 -3.51
CA ASP A 11 6.02 -3.69 -4.15
C ASP A 11 5.49 -3.73 -5.59
N ILE A 12 4.70 -2.74 -5.97
CA ILE A 12 4.16 -2.55 -7.32
C ILE A 12 4.60 -1.18 -7.80
N GLU A 13 5.18 -1.12 -9.00
CA GLU A 13 5.68 0.10 -9.61
C GLU A 13 5.24 0.19 -11.07
N ASP A 14 4.90 1.41 -11.50
CA ASP A 14 4.77 1.79 -12.90
C ASP A 14 5.58 3.05 -13.20
N ASP A 15 5.91 3.25 -14.47
CA ASP A 15 6.60 4.40 -15.04
C ASP A 15 5.65 5.38 -15.73
N GLY A 16 4.39 5.40 -15.32
CA GLY A 16 3.35 6.25 -15.89
C GLY A 16 3.53 7.73 -15.56
N LEU A 17 2.52 8.53 -15.91
CA LEU A 17 2.54 9.98 -15.68
C LEU A 17 2.54 10.38 -14.20
N GLY A 18 2.22 9.45 -13.30
CA GLY A 18 2.10 9.73 -11.87
C GLY A 18 0.97 10.73 -11.55
N VAL A 19 0.77 10.97 -10.25
CA VAL A 19 -0.26 11.87 -9.73
C VAL A 19 0.23 12.54 -8.46
N ALA A 20 -0.20 13.77 -8.23
CA ALA A 20 0.00 14.41 -6.94
C ALA A 20 -0.88 13.73 -5.89
N LEU A 21 -0.27 12.98 -4.98
CA LEU A 21 -0.98 12.40 -3.84
C LEU A 21 -1.17 13.47 -2.76
N ASP A 22 -2.33 14.11 -2.74
CA ASP A 22 -2.73 14.86 -1.56
C ASP A 22 -3.22 13.90 -0.44
N ARG A 23 -3.23 14.38 0.81
CA ARG A 23 -3.61 13.55 1.97
C ARG A 23 -5.07 13.05 1.93
N SER A 24 -5.93 13.65 1.11
CA SER A 24 -7.35 13.30 0.91
C SER A 24 -7.61 12.38 -0.28
N GLN A 25 -6.79 12.38 -1.32
CA GLN A 25 -6.98 11.57 -2.53
C GLN A 25 -6.80 10.07 -2.26
N GLY A 26 -6.10 9.72 -1.18
CA GLY A 26 -5.99 8.35 -0.68
C GLY A 26 -7.31 7.77 -0.13
N THR A 27 -8.33 8.60 0.10
CA THR A 27 -9.70 8.17 0.48
C THR A 27 -10.71 8.26 -0.66
N ASP A 28 -10.44 9.01 -1.72
CA ASP A 28 -11.45 9.38 -2.73
C ASP A 28 -11.49 8.43 -3.95
N SER A 29 -10.51 7.53 -4.09
CA SER A 29 -10.51 6.51 -5.15
C SER A 29 -10.82 5.12 -4.59
N PHE A 30 -11.84 4.46 -5.16
CA PHE A 30 -12.25 3.12 -4.72
C PHE A 30 -11.14 2.07 -4.86
N GLY A 31 -10.21 2.23 -5.81
CA GLY A 31 -9.06 1.35 -5.98
C GLY A 31 -8.09 1.40 -4.79
N LEU A 32 -7.57 2.58 -4.47
CA LEU A 32 -6.62 2.76 -3.35
C LEU A 32 -7.29 2.53 -2.00
N LEU A 33 -8.56 2.93 -1.85
CA LEU A 33 -9.37 2.64 -0.67
C LEU A 33 -9.49 1.13 -0.47
N GLY A 34 -9.88 0.40 -1.52
CA GLY A 34 -10.02 -1.06 -1.45
C GLY A 34 -8.71 -1.79 -1.15
N ILE A 35 -7.57 -1.29 -1.63
CA ILE A 35 -6.25 -1.81 -1.25
C ILE A 35 -6.01 -1.57 0.24
N ARG A 36 -6.22 -0.33 0.71
CA ARG A 36 -6.01 0.05 2.11
C ARG A 36 -6.87 -0.79 3.07
N GLU A 37 -8.14 -0.98 2.74
CA GLU A 37 -9.06 -1.78 3.55
C GLU A 37 -8.64 -3.25 3.64
N ARG A 38 -8.26 -3.87 2.52
CA ARG A 38 -7.80 -5.28 2.49
C ARG A 38 -6.50 -5.45 3.26
N VAL A 39 -5.54 -4.56 3.07
CA VAL A 39 -4.28 -4.59 3.84
C VAL A 39 -4.55 -4.42 5.34
N ARG A 40 -5.49 -3.54 5.72
CA ARG A 40 -5.91 -3.37 7.11
C ARG A 40 -6.57 -4.62 7.68
N GLN A 41 -7.43 -5.30 6.92
CA GLN A 41 -8.05 -6.57 7.33
C GLN A 41 -7.00 -7.65 7.63
N LEU A 42 -5.88 -7.63 6.91
CA LEU A 42 -4.73 -8.52 7.10
C LEU A 42 -3.72 -8.00 8.16
N ARG A 43 -4.07 -6.99 8.96
CA ARG A 43 -3.18 -6.38 9.99
C ARG A 43 -1.87 -5.82 9.40
N GLY A 44 -1.88 -5.48 8.12
CA GLY A 44 -0.73 -4.92 7.43
C GLY A 44 -0.74 -3.40 7.32
N ASN A 45 0.29 -2.91 6.66
CA ASN A 45 0.48 -1.50 6.32
C ASN A 45 0.65 -1.34 4.81
N VAL A 46 0.17 -0.21 4.28
CA VAL A 46 0.35 0.16 2.87
C VAL A 46 0.76 1.63 2.76
N SER A 47 1.71 1.91 1.89
CA SER A 47 2.07 3.26 1.45
C SER A 47 1.91 3.40 -0.05
N PHE A 48 1.47 4.59 -0.45
CA PHE A 48 1.37 5.01 -1.85
C PHE A 48 2.34 6.17 -2.06
N THR A 49 3.14 6.12 -3.11
CA THR A 49 4.06 7.19 -3.48
C THR A 49 3.91 7.46 -4.96
N SER A 50 3.66 8.71 -5.32
CA SER A 50 3.55 9.13 -6.70
C SER A 50 3.78 10.63 -6.78
N SER A 51 4.29 11.07 -7.93
CA SER A 51 4.39 12.48 -8.29
C SER A 51 4.33 12.62 -9.81
N PRO A 52 3.83 13.75 -10.34
CA PRO A 52 3.79 13.97 -11.79
C PRO A 52 5.14 13.72 -12.46
N GLY A 53 5.16 12.92 -13.51
CA GLY A 53 6.36 12.51 -14.27
C GLY A 53 7.20 11.39 -13.64
N HIS A 54 6.78 10.81 -12.50
CA HIS A 54 7.58 9.83 -11.75
C HIS A 54 6.83 8.51 -11.48
N GLY A 55 5.78 8.21 -12.23
CA GLY A 55 5.03 6.97 -12.06
C GLY A 55 4.31 6.85 -10.72
N PHE A 56 3.99 5.62 -10.35
CA PHE A 56 3.28 5.29 -9.12
C PHE A 56 3.92 4.07 -8.45
N ARG A 57 4.03 4.11 -7.12
CA ARG A 57 4.51 3.00 -6.29
C ARG A 57 3.51 2.67 -5.18
N ILE A 58 3.25 1.38 -5.00
CA ILE A 58 2.50 0.80 -3.89
C ILE A 58 3.45 -0.12 -3.13
N SER A 59 3.59 0.08 -1.82
CA SER A 59 4.35 -0.82 -0.95
C SER A 59 3.45 -1.35 0.15
N ILE A 60 3.37 -2.68 0.26
CA ILE A 60 2.51 -3.39 1.21
C ILE A 60 3.37 -4.29 2.08
N GLN A 61 3.08 -4.31 3.38
CA GLN A 61 3.64 -5.25 4.34
C GLN A 61 2.52 -5.88 5.15
N ILE A 62 2.44 -7.21 5.16
CA ILE A 62 1.44 -7.97 5.92
C ILE A 62 2.13 -9.06 6.76
N PRO A 63 1.67 -9.33 7.99
CA PRO A 63 2.05 -10.52 8.72
C PRO A 63 1.75 -11.78 7.91
N ALA A 64 2.72 -12.69 7.78
CA ALA A 64 2.53 -13.92 6.99
C ALA A 64 1.44 -14.83 7.60
N ASP A 65 1.21 -14.74 8.91
CA ASP A 65 0.15 -15.47 9.62
C ASP A 65 -1.26 -14.97 9.31
N ALA A 66 -1.41 -13.80 8.68
CA ALA A 66 -2.69 -13.27 8.25
C ALA A 66 -3.18 -13.87 6.92
N LEU A 67 -2.30 -14.57 6.20
CA LEU A 67 -2.59 -15.22 4.90
C LEU A 67 -3.03 -16.68 5.04
N ALA A 68 -3.06 -17.22 6.26
CA ALA A 68 -3.40 -18.61 6.56
C ALA A 68 -4.91 -18.85 6.62
#